data_AF-A0A653P237-F1
#
_entry.id   AF-A0A653P237-F1
#
_cell.length_a   1.000
_cell.length_b   1.000
_cell.length_c   1.000
_cell.angle_alpha   90.00
_cell.angle_beta   90.00
_cell.angle_gamma   90.00
#
_symmetry.space_group_name_H-M   'P 1'
#
loop_
_entity.id
_entity.type
_entity.pdbx_description
1 polymer ?
#
loop_
_entity_poly.entity_id
_entity_poly.type
_entity_poly.pdbx_seq_one_letter_code
_entity_poly.pdbx_strand_id
1 'polypeptide(L)' 'MSEIANKRALLEKAHALVQTNQPTLEHLSAVADALAQVASDLIGDQCTVHLRVRRGAVEAAIERERATA' A
#
# COMPACT_ATOMS: atom_id res chain seq x y z
N MET A 1 4.72 -15.82 13.24
CA MET A 1 3.55 -14.97 13.58
C MET A 1 2.31 -15.63 12.98
N SER A 2 1.14 -15.49 13.59
CA SER A 2 -0.08 -16.16 13.12
C SER A 2 -0.63 -15.49 11.85
N GLU A 3 -1.11 -16.27 10.88
CA GLU A 3 -1.80 -15.79 9.67
C GLU A 3 -2.86 -14.72 9.96
N ILE A 4 -3.57 -14.88 11.09
CA ILE A 4 -4.64 -13.97 11.51
C ILE A 4 -4.05 -12.59 11.84
N ALA A 5 -2.85 -12.53 12.42
CA ALA A 5 -2.17 -11.28 12.74
C ALA A 5 -1.77 -10.53 11.46
N ASN A 6 -1.24 -11.23 10.46
CA ASN A 6 -0.83 -10.62 9.19
C ASN A 6 -2.04 -10.13 8.37
N LYS A 7 -3.13 -10.91 8.34
CA LYS A 7 -4.41 -10.49 7.71
C LYS A 7 -4.99 -9.23 8.38
N ARG A 8 -4.93 -9.13 9.72
CA ARG A 8 -5.35 -7.93 10.46
C ARG A 8 -4.47 -6.72 10.15
N ALA A 9 -3.15 -6.90 10.17
CA ALA A 9 -2.20 -5.83 9.88
C ALA A 9 -2.38 -5.26 8.46
N LEU A 10 -2.64 -6.12 7.47
CA LEU A 10 -2.97 -5.68 6.11
C LEU A 10 -4.26 -4.82 6.10
N LEU A 11 -5.29 -5.28 6.79
CA LEU A 11 -6.60 -4.61 6.80
C LEU A 11 -6.51 -3.23 7.47
N GLU A 12 -5.78 -3.11 8.59
CA GLU A 12 -5.53 -1.84 9.27
C GLU A 12 -4.75 -0.86 8.39
N LYS A 13 -3.66 -1.32 7.76
CA LYS A 13 -2.83 -0.47 6.88
C LYS A 13 -3.59 -0.03 5.64
N ALA A 14 -4.37 -0.92 5.02
CA ALA A 14 -5.19 -0.60 3.86
C ALA A 14 -6.29 0.42 4.23
N HIS A 15 -6.93 0.25 5.38
CA HIS A 15 -7.95 1.17 5.86
C HIS A 15 -7.35 2.56 6.15
N ALA A 16 -6.20 2.61 6.83
CA ALA A 16 -5.49 3.86 7.08
C ALA A 16 -5.11 4.57 5.77
N LEU A 17 -4.63 3.82 4.76
CA LEU A 17 -4.31 4.37 3.44
C LEU A 17 -5.53 4.99 2.77
N VAL A 18 -6.67 4.29 2.77
CA VAL A 18 -7.92 4.77 2.13
C VAL A 18 -8.49 6.00 2.84
N GLN A 19 -8.34 6.09 4.16
CA GLN A 19 -8.79 7.24 4.95
C GLN A 19 -7.86 8.45 4.86
N THR A 20 -6.65 8.28 4.30
CA THR A 20 -5.68 9.36 4.19
C THR A 20 -5.96 10.20 2.95
N ASN A 21 -6.25 11.50 3.12
CA ASN A 21 -6.53 12.43 2.02
C ASN A 21 -5.32 12.64 1.08
N GLN A 22 -4.09 12.52 1.59
CA GLN A 22 -2.85 12.62 0.80
C GLN A 22 -1.92 11.44 1.14
N PRO A 23 -2.11 10.27 0.49
CA PRO A 23 -1.28 9.11 0.76
C PRO A 23 0.14 9.31 0.22
N THR A 24 1.15 9.05 1.06
CA THR A 24 2.57 9.10 0.69
C THR A 24 3.00 7.75 0.10
N LEU A 25 4.19 7.74 -0.53
CA LEU A 25 4.81 6.50 -1.00
C LEU A 25 5.07 5.50 0.15
N GLU A 26 5.34 5.99 1.35
CA GLU A 26 5.52 5.14 2.54
C GLU A 26 4.24 4.42 2.94
N HIS A 27 3.09 5.11 2.90
CA HIS A 27 1.79 4.47 3.15
C HIS A 27 1.50 3.36 2.15
N LEU A 28 1.82 3.59 0.87
CA LEU A 28 1.68 2.60 -0.19
C LEU A 28 2.63 1.41 0.00
N SER A 29 3.90 1.67 0.33
CA SER A 29 4.88 0.62 0.62
C SER A 29 4.46 -0.25 1.79
N ALA A 30 3.98 0.35 2.87
CA ALA A 30 3.56 -0.38 4.07
C ALA A 30 2.40 -1.35 3.77
N VAL A 31 1.46 -0.99 2.89
CA VAL A 31 0.38 -1.87 2.45
C VAL A 31 0.91 -3.00 1.56
N ALA A 32 1.85 -2.71 0.66
CA ALA A 32 2.47 -3.73 -0.18
C ALA A 32 3.26 -4.76 0.65
N ASP A 33 4.00 -4.31 1.66
CA ASP A 33 4.76 -5.19 2.55
C ASP A 33 3.84 -6.10 3.37
N ALA A 34 2.74 -5.54 3.90
CA ALA A 34 1.74 -6.34 4.61
C ALA A 34 1.03 -7.35 3.69
N LEU A 35 0.79 -6.98 2.43
CA LEU A 35 0.22 -7.89 1.44
C LEU A 35 1.21 -9.01 1.08
N ALA A 36 2.49 -8.68 0.92
CA ALA A 36 3.54 -9.67 0.67
C ALA A 36 3.64 -10.68 1.81
N GLN A 37 3.50 -10.22 3.06
CA GLN A 37 3.51 -11.09 4.23
C GLN A 37 2.30 -12.05 4.24
N VAL A 38 1.09 -11.55 3.95
CA VAL A 38 -0.12 -12.38 3.85
C VAL A 38 -0.02 -13.38 2.70
N ALA A 39 0.48 -12.94 1.54
CA ALA A 39 0.69 -13.83 0.40
C ALA A 39 1.71 -14.93 0.73
N SER A 40 2.78 -14.58 1.45
CA SER A 40 3.79 -15.54 1.87
C SER A 40 3.23 -16.62 2.80
N ASP A 41 2.38 -16.21 3.77
CA ASP A 41 1.73 -17.16 4.66
C ASP A 41 0.78 -18.10 3.89
N LEU A 42 0.00 -17.57 2.93
CA LEU A 42 -0.97 -18.35 2.15
C LEU A 42 -0.31 -19.32 1.17
N ILE A 43 0.79 -18.90 0.55
CA ILE A 43 1.53 -19.70 -0.43
C ILE A 43 2.48 -20.68 0.28
N GLY A 44 2.91 -20.36 1.50
CA GLY A 44 3.91 -21.13 2.24
C GLY A 44 5.34 -20.90 1.74
N ASP A 45 5.58 -19.81 1.00
CA ASP A 45 6.89 -19.43 0.46
C ASP A 45 7.04 -17.90 0.42
N GLN A 46 8.28 -17.41 0.29
CA GLN A 46 8.57 -15.99 0.32
C GLN A 46 8.01 -15.27 -0.92
N CYS A 47 7.10 -14.32 -0.69
CA CYS A 47 6.50 -13.49 -1.74
C CYS A 47 7.03 -12.05 -1.69
N THR A 48 7.10 -11.41 -2.86
CA THR A 48 7.45 -9.99 -2.99
C THR A 48 6.39 -9.28 -3.82
N VAL A 49 5.95 -8.10 -3.37
CA VAL A 49 4.95 -7.28 -4.07
C VAL A 49 5.62 -6.01 -4.58
N HIS A 50 5.51 -5.74 -5.89
CA HIS A 50 6.03 -4.52 -6.50
C HIS A 50 4.89 -3.60 -6.94
N LEU A 51 4.85 -2.40 -6.36
CA LEU A 51 3.92 -1.35 -6.78
C LEU A 51 4.51 -0.55 -7.94
N ARG A 52 3.82 -0.54 -9.07
CA ARG A 52 4.21 0.25 -10.26
C ARG A 52 3.25 1.40 -10.45
N VAL A 53 3.74 2.62 -10.24
CA VAL A 53 2.96 3.84 -10.49
C VAL A 53 3.30 4.36 -11.89
N ARG A 54 2.27 4.60 -12.72
CA ARG A 54 2.47 5.18 -14.05
C ARG A 54 2.62 6.70 -13.93
N ARG A 55 3.66 7.25 -14.56
CA ARG A 55 4.05 8.67 -14.51
C ARG A 55 2.89 9.65 -14.78
N GLY A 56 2.03 9.36 -15.75
CA GLY A 56 0.88 10.23 -16.06
C GLY A 56 -0.13 10.39 -14.91
N ALA A 57 -0.27 9.38 -14.05
CA ALA A 57 -1.14 9.48 -12.87
C ALA A 57 -0.52 10.30 -11.74
N VAL A 58 0.83 10.30 -11.65
CA VAL A 58 1.59 11.07 -10.66
C VAL A 58 1.65 12.54 -11.06
N GLU A 59 1.92 12.84 -12.34
CA GLU A 59 1.90 14.21 -12.86
C GLU A 59 0.52 14.85 -12.69
N ALA A 60 -0.56 14.11 -12.97
CA ALA A 60 -1.93 14.59 -12.75
C ALA A 60 -2.31 14.77 -11.27
N ALA A 61 -1.63 14.08 -10.34
CA ALA A 61 -1.83 14.28 -8.91
C ALA A 61 -1.06 15.52 -8.41
N ILE A 62 0.18 15.70 -8.87
CA ILE A 62 1.02 16.87 -8.57
C ILE A 62 0.41 18.16 -9.12
N GLU A 63 -0.13 18.13 -10.34
CA GLU A 63 -0.82 19.29 -10.93
C GLU A 63 -2.08 19.69 -10.15
N ARG A 64 -2.85 18.71 -9.66
CA ARG A 64 -4.03 18.96 -8.82
C ARG A 64 -3.65 19.62 -7.50
N GLU A 65 -2.57 19.16 -6.88
CA GLU A 65 -2.07 19.72 -5.62
C GLU A 65 -1.52 21.14 -5.78
N ARG A 66 -0.85 21.43 -6.90
CA ARG A 66 -0.41 22.80 -7.26
C ARG A 66 -1.55 23.75 -7.62
N ALA A 67 -2.68 23.24 -8.12
CA ALA A 67 -3.85 24.05 -8.45
C ALA A 67 -4.73 24.38 -7.23
N THR A 68 -4.51 23.71 -6.10
CA THR A 68 -5.24 23.95 -4.83
C THR A 68 -4.42 24.66 -3.76
N ALA A 69 -3.14 24.92 -4.02
CA ALA A 69 -2.24 25.75 -3.21
C ALA A 69 -2.15 27.17 -3.78
#